data_AF-A0A813FSL2-F1
#
_entry.id   AF-A0A813FSL2-F1
#
_cell.length_a   1.000
_cell.length_b   1.000
_cell.length_c   1.000
_cell.angle_alpha   90.00
_cell.angle_beta   90.00
_cell.angle_gamma   90.00
#
_symmetry.space_group_name_H-M   'P 1'
#
loop_
_entity.id
_entity.type
_entity.pdbx_description
1 polymer ?
#
loop_
_entity_poly.entity_id
_entity_poly.type
_entity_poly.pdbx_seq_one_letter_code
_entity_poly.pdbx_strand_id
1 'polypeptide(L)'
;MSGAAAGSRCAHCSRLDAAFSCSRCRCTRFCSPECQRLAWPAHKVHCGQTIQSTAQQGAEEWVKIVGTDAFPGADAGKFADVEAAKRECLRLGLGGFVTWGGAAFLRRQPAAELVAAARPAQGATLWLSVAQLTELSRARAALLPTQLPEVIVDGARLVQKCSGLSEDEMTDRFRKSVPVVLTDSQEGWPAREKWTFKWLSDNFGDEEMPCSDLAPFFKQSDRGKIRTVKASMREFVNYVQGQPSALRSLQTHDERVFYANGWAPFLEHPELLKDVSDRLYCVQDSIPRGDGPGKIFNASLTKVFLGPAGTVSRLHHDTYATHVWLSQIRGRKQFICYSPEDTENLHSHPLDEFDGRTSLFDPSAPDYEAFPLARRARAYSVVVEEGETVVLPARWWHWAKSLTPSVTLMRNFVNETNLRDHFEIRQRVEAERQTAPPRMASKEPNDEGLVFETSEDVEVLPTFDALGLKEDLLRGVYAYGFERPSAVQQRAILPILKGRDVIVQSQSGTGKTCVFCLGALQSVDTSSREPQALFLSPTRELAEQSQKVCLALGDYLNVQVHVCVGGKRVSDDIHTFEAGVHIVSGTPGRVFHMIQQRHFSTRHIKMLVLDE
;
A
#
# COMPACT_ATOMS: atom_id res chain seq x y z
N MET A 1 -33.23 -2.72 40.79
CA MET A 1 -34.55 -2.06 40.66
C MET A 1 -34.35 -0.78 39.86
N SER A 2 -34.95 -0.71 38.68
CA SER A 2 -34.78 0.34 37.68
C SER A 2 -35.52 1.62 38.09
N GLY A 3 -34.79 2.73 38.22
CA GLY A 3 -35.39 4.06 38.35
C GLY A 3 -36.10 4.44 37.05
N ALA A 4 -37.42 4.42 37.08
CA ALA A 4 -38.26 4.93 36.00
C ALA A 4 -38.11 6.45 35.92
N ALA A 5 -37.64 6.97 34.78
CA ALA A 5 -37.76 8.38 34.47
C ALA A 5 -39.25 8.72 34.31
N ALA A 6 -39.80 9.47 35.27
CA ALA A 6 -41.16 9.97 35.22
C ALA A 6 -41.37 10.85 33.97
N GLY A 7 -42.39 10.53 33.15
CA GLY A 7 -42.95 11.44 32.15
C GLY A 7 -42.89 11.04 30.67
N SER A 8 -42.31 9.91 30.28
CA SER A 8 -42.23 9.56 28.84
C SER A 8 -43.52 8.98 28.26
N ARG A 9 -44.07 9.63 27.22
CA ARG A 9 -45.29 9.22 26.50
C ARG A 9 -45.00 8.18 25.41
N CYS A 10 -45.93 7.27 25.17
CA CYS A 10 -45.84 6.32 24.07
C CYS A 10 -45.98 7.03 22.71
N ALA A 11 -45.07 6.76 21.77
CA ALA A 11 -45.08 7.38 20.44
C ALA A 11 -46.24 6.96 19.53
N HIS A 12 -47.05 5.97 19.93
CA HIS A 12 -48.26 5.57 19.20
C HIS A 12 -49.53 6.10 19.86
N CYS A 13 -49.78 5.74 21.12
CA CYS A 13 -51.05 6.03 21.81
C CYS A 13 -50.96 7.19 22.83
N SER A 14 -49.80 7.84 22.98
CA SER A 14 -49.54 8.95 23.90
C SER A 14 -49.72 8.68 25.41
N ARG A 15 -49.90 7.41 25.81
CA ARG A 15 -50.06 7.01 27.23
C ARG A 15 -48.78 7.29 28.04
N LEU A 16 -48.96 7.76 29.28
CA LEU A 16 -47.89 8.15 30.23
C LEU A 16 -47.35 6.94 31.01
N ASP A 17 -46.85 5.95 30.30
CA ASP A 17 -46.30 4.70 30.87
C ASP A 17 -45.43 3.94 29.85
N ALA A 18 -44.70 4.67 28.99
CA ALA A 18 -43.88 4.07 27.96
C ALA A 18 -42.60 3.44 28.54
N ALA A 19 -42.71 2.18 28.97
CA ALA A 19 -41.64 1.43 29.62
C ALA A 19 -40.53 0.96 28.67
N PHE A 20 -40.83 0.80 27.38
CA PHE A 20 -39.90 0.24 26.39
C PHE A 20 -39.31 1.33 25.51
N SER A 21 -37.99 1.35 25.30
CA SER A 21 -37.34 2.22 24.33
C SER A 21 -36.98 1.46 23.05
N CYS A 22 -37.01 2.15 21.91
CA CYS A 22 -36.51 1.59 20.66
C CYS A 22 -35.05 1.16 20.85
N SER A 23 -34.74 -0.11 20.58
CA SER A 23 -33.38 -0.65 20.77
C SER A 23 -32.32 0.03 19.90
N ARG A 24 -32.73 0.65 18.79
CA ARG A 24 -31.84 1.28 17.81
C ARG A 24 -31.50 2.74 18.13
N CYS A 25 -32.49 3.59 18.41
CA CYS A 25 -32.23 5.00 18.73
C CYS A 25 -32.27 5.33 20.23
N ARG A 26 -32.92 4.49 21.05
CA ARG A 26 -33.21 4.70 22.48
C ARG A 26 -34.02 5.97 22.83
N CYS A 27 -34.26 6.88 21.88
CA CYS A 27 -34.99 8.15 22.05
C CYS A 27 -36.52 7.98 22.05
N THR A 28 -37.06 7.09 21.22
CA THR A 28 -38.52 6.89 21.09
C THR A 28 -38.97 5.75 22.00
N ARG A 29 -40.06 5.96 22.75
CA ARG A 29 -40.58 4.97 23.71
C ARG A 29 -41.99 4.49 23.38
N PHE A 30 -42.30 3.27 23.79
CA PHE A 30 -43.56 2.57 23.58
C PHE A 30 -44.05 1.94 24.88
N CYS A 31 -45.36 1.90 25.10
CA CYS A 31 -45.95 1.22 26.27
C CYS A 31 -46.12 -0.29 26.05
N SER A 32 -46.12 -0.75 24.79
CA SER A 32 -46.16 -2.17 24.44
C SER A 32 -45.46 -2.46 23.09
N PRO A 33 -45.03 -3.72 22.84
CA PRO A 33 -44.50 -4.14 21.54
C PRO A 33 -45.48 -3.92 20.37
N GLU A 34 -46.78 -3.98 20.64
CA GLU A 34 -47.82 -3.73 19.64
C GLU A 34 -47.87 -2.26 19.20
N CYS A 35 -47.80 -1.33 20.16
CA CYS A 35 -47.66 0.10 19.88
C CYS A 35 -46.37 0.41 19.10
N GLN A 36 -45.27 -0.29 19.39
CA GLN A 36 -44.03 -0.15 18.61
C GLN A 36 -44.23 -0.60 17.16
N ARG A 37 -44.88 -1.75 16.94
CA ARG A 37 -45.13 -2.29 15.59
C ARG A 37 -46.00 -1.34 14.77
N LEU A 38 -47.04 -0.77 15.37
CA LEU A 38 -47.96 0.18 14.72
C LEU A 38 -47.30 1.52 14.40
N ALA A 39 -46.42 2.04 15.26
CA ALA A 39 -45.69 3.28 15.01
C ALA A 39 -44.40 3.10 14.17
N TRP A 40 -43.95 1.86 13.93
CA TRP A 40 -42.70 1.57 13.23
C TRP A 40 -42.57 2.18 11.82
N PRO A 41 -43.62 2.17 10.96
CA PRO A 41 -43.51 2.73 9.61
C PRO A 41 -43.16 4.22 9.58
N ALA A 42 -43.68 5.01 10.54
CA ALA A 42 -43.36 6.44 10.67
C ALA A 42 -42.04 6.67 11.42
N HIS A 43 -41.78 5.84 12.45
CA HIS A 43 -40.56 5.95 13.24
C HIS A 43 -39.30 5.58 12.45
N LYS A 44 -39.34 4.53 11.61
CA LYS A 44 -38.16 4.02 10.86
C LYS A 44 -37.54 5.05 9.92
N VAL A 45 -38.33 6.02 9.44
CA VAL A 45 -37.86 7.11 8.55
C VAL A 45 -36.83 8.00 9.26
N HIS A 46 -36.98 8.16 10.58
CA HIS A 46 -36.14 9.05 11.41
C HIS A 46 -35.33 8.26 12.47
N CYS A 47 -35.50 6.94 12.54
CA CYS A 47 -34.85 6.06 13.50
C CYS A 47 -33.35 5.96 13.19
N GLY A 48 -32.55 6.75 13.91
CA GLY A 48 -31.10 6.87 13.71
C GLY A 48 -30.64 8.24 13.20
N GLN A 49 -31.56 9.13 12.81
CA GLN A 49 -31.24 10.50 12.39
C GLN A 49 -31.14 11.47 13.58
N THR A 50 -31.65 11.11 14.75
CA THR A 50 -31.67 11.95 15.97
C THR A 50 -30.58 11.57 16.96
N ILE A 51 -29.32 11.42 16.52
CA ILE A 51 -28.15 11.43 17.43
C ILE A 51 -27.62 12.87 17.61
N GLN A 52 -28.14 13.84 16.84
CA GLN A 52 -27.81 15.25 16.99
C GLN A 52 -29.01 16.06 17.48
N SER A 53 -29.30 16.01 18.77
CA SER A 53 -29.95 17.10 19.54
C SER A 53 -30.47 16.57 20.87
N THR A 54 -29.55 16.36 21.80
CA THR A 54 -29.85 16.55 23.22
C THR A 54 -28.52 16.80 23.90
N ALA A 55 -28.04 18.03 23.74
CA ALA A 55 -27.08 18.61 24.66
C ALA A 55 -27.77 18.70 26.03
N GLN A 56 -27.71 17.61 26.79
CA GLN A 56 -27.77 17.65 28.24
C GLN A 56 -26.32 17.67 28.73
N GLN A 57 -26.00 18.76 29.44
CA GLN A 57 -24.83 19.01 30.27
C GLN A 57 -24.06 17.74 30.69
N GLY A 58 -22.89 17.56 30.09
CA GLY A 58 -21.64 17.47 30.84
C GLY A 58 -21.24 16.11 31.42
N ALA A 59 -20.89 15.17 30.55
CA ALA A 59 -19.70 14.36 30.79
C ALA A 59 -18.84 14.43 29.53
N GLU A 60 -18.00 15.46 29.42
CA GLU A 60 -16.93 15.42 28.41
C GLU A 60 -16.05 14.21 28.72
N GLU A 61 -15.86 13.33 27.72
CA GLU A 61 -14.94 12.21 27.84
C GLU A 61 -13.49 12.72 27.80
N TRP A 62 -12.64 12.13 28.65
CA TRP A 62 -11.24 12.51 28.79
C TRP A 62 -10.33 11.34 28.45
N VAL A 63 -9.28 11.60 27.67
CA VAL A 63 -8.22 10.63 27.37
C VAL A 63 -7.09 10.78 28.37
N LYS A 64 -6.70 9.68 28.99
CA LYS A 64 -5.61 9.59 29.96
C LYS A 64 -4.39 8.93 29.32
N ILE A 65 -3.29 9.67 29.23
CA ILE A 65 -2.00 9.16 28.74
C ILE A 65 -1.08 9.01 29.95
N VAL A 66 -0.77 7.76 30.30
CA VAL A 66 0.03 7.42 31.48
C VAL A 66 1.51 7.32 31.10
N GLY A 67 2.38 7.81 31.98
CA GLY A 67 3.83 7.66 31.80
C GLY A 67 4.39 8.64 30.78
N THR A 68 4.16 9.93 30.99
CA THR A 68 4.72 11.00 30.16
C THR A 68 5.77 11.82 30.91
N ASP A 69 6.69 12.45 30.17
CA ASP A 69 7.63 13.48 30.67
C ASP A 69 7.02 14.89 30.70
N ALA A 70 5.70 15.00 30.50
CA ALA A 70 4.99 16.26 30.60
C ALA A 70 5.03 16.73 32.06
N PHE A 71 6.03 17.55 32.43
CA PHE A 71 6.17 18.08 33.79
C PHE A 71 5.18 19.21 34.07
N PRO A 72 4.90 19.54 35.34
CA PRO A 72 4.16 20.74 35.72
C PRO A 72 4.79 21.99 35.07
N GLY A 73 4.04 22.69 34.22
CA GLY A 73 4.43 24.03 33.76
C GLY A 73 4.05 25.06 34.82
N ALA A 74 4.79 26.17 34.91
CA ALA A 74 4.59 27.18 35.96
C ALA A 74 3.28 28.01 35.81
N ASP A 75 2.43 27.72 34.82
CA ASP A 75 1.64 28.79 34.20
C ASP A 75 0.12 28.70 34.37
N ALA A 76 -0.44 27.74 35.12
CA ALA A 76 -1.91 27.69 35.27
C ALA A 76 -2.47 27.07 36.56
N GLY A 77 -1.69 27.08 37.65
CA GLY A 77 -2.21 26.75 38.98
C GLY A 77 -2.27 25.25 39.29
N LYS A 78 -2.25 24.95 40.59
CA LYS A 78 -2.24 23.61 41.17
C LYS A 78 -3.62 23.27 41.73
N PHE A 79 -4.14 22.10 41.38
CA PHE A 79 -5.44 21.60 41.83
C PHE A 79 -5.25 20.35 42.69
N ALA A 80 -6.09 20.21 43.71
CA ALA A 80 -6.02 19.13 44.68
C ALA A 80 -6.48 17.78 44.10
N ASP A 81 -7.33 17.80 43.08
CA ASP A 81 -7.85 16.59 42.44
C ASP A 81 -8.06 16.78 40.92
N VAL A 82 -8.20 15.65 40.24
CA VAL A 82 -8.40 15.52 38.79
C VAL A 82 -9.69 16.18 38.32
N GLU A 83 -10.77 16.10 39.11
CA GLU A 83 -12.09 16.58 38.72
C GLU A 83 -12.18 18.11 38.78
N ALA A 84 -11.50 18.73 39.74
CA ALA A 84 -11.31 20.17 39.81
C ALA A 84 -10.52 20.68 38.61
N ALA A 85 -9.44 19.98 38.23
CA ALA A 85 -8.66 20.33 37.04
C ALA A 85 -9.47 20.17 35.76
N LYS A 86 -10.25 19.09 35.60
CA LYS A 86 -11.17 18.92 34.45
C LYS A 86 -12.14 20.09 34.34
N ARG A 87 -12.87 20.41 35.41
CA ARG A 87 -13.86 21.52 35.42
C ARG A 87 -13.22 22.84 35.01
N GLU A 88 -12.03 23.13 35.52
CA GLU A 88 -11.34 24.38 35.23
C GLU A 88 -10.76 24.42 33.80
N CYS A 89 -10.25 23.30 33.30
CA CYS A 89 -9.82 23.15 31.92
C CYS A 89 -10.98 23.44 30.95
N LEU A 90 -12.18 22.90 31.24
CA LEU A 90 -13.40 23.15 30.47
C LEU A 90 -13.82 24.62 30.53
N ARG A 91 -13.82 25.22 31.72
CA ARG A 91 -14.19 26.62 31.92
C ARG A 91 -13.28 27.58 31.15
N LEU A 92 -11.99 27.25 31.06
CA LEU A 92 -10.97 28.07 30.41
C LEU A 92 -10.74 27.70 28.93
N GLY A 93 -11.39 26.65 28.41
CA GLY A 93 -11.20 26.17 27.04
C GLY A 93 -9.78 25.63 26.76
N LEU A 94 -9.09 25.11 27.78
CA LEU A 94 -7.70 24.68 27.67
C LEU A 94 -7.54 23.26 27.09
N GLY A 95 -6.41 23.05 26.40
CA GLY A 95 -6.00 21.80 25.71
C GLY A 95 -6.00 20.53 26.56
N GLY A 96 -5.74 20.67 27.86
CA GLY A 96 -5.58 19.55 28.79
C GLY A 96 -4.73 19.92 30.00
N PHE A 97 -4.49 18.95 30.87
CA PHE A 97 -3.74 19.13 32.11
C PHE A 97 -2.90 17.91 32.47
N VAL A 98 -1.93 18.10 33.35
CA VAL A 98 -1.00 17.05 33.80
C VAL A 98 -1.27 16.71 35.26
N THR A 99 -1.09 15.45 35.63
CA THR A 99 -1.06 15.01 37.03
C THR A 99 0.30 14.42 37.37
N TRP A 100 0.86 14.88 38.49
CA TRP A 100 2.18 14.47 38.99
C TRP A 100 2.21 14.59 40.52
N GLY A 101 2.72 13.57 41.22
CA GLY A 101 2.84 13.59 42.68
C GLY A 101 1.52 13.81 43.44
N GLY A 102 0.39 13.33 42.90
CA GLY A 102 -0.94 13.47 43.51
C GLY A 102 -1.62 14.83 43.31
N ALA A 103 -1.01 15.76 42.56
CA ALA A 103 -1.60 17.05 42.21
C ALA A 103 -1.84 17.17 40.70
N ALA A 104 -2.78 18.02 40.31
CA ALA A 104 -3.08 18.36 38.93
C ALA A 104 -2.60 19.78 38.57
N PHE A 105 -2.06 19.96 37.38
CA PHE A 105 -1.47 21.20 36.87
C PHE A 105 -2.02 21.48 35.49
N LEU A 106 -2.75 22.58 35.32
CA LEU A 106 -3.29 22.98 34.03
C LEU A 106 -2.16 23.37 33.06
N ARG A 107 -2.40 23.20 31.77
CA ARG A 107 -1.48 23.64 30.72
C ARG A 107 -2.22 24.59 29.78
N ARG A 108 -1.64 25.77 29.54
CA ARG A 108 -2.22 26.77 28.63
C ARG A 108 -1.99 26.46 27.15
N GLN A 109 -1.10 25.53 26.85
CA GLN A 109 -0.77 25.14 25.49
C GLN A 109 -1.94 24.37 24.86
N PRO A 110 -2.12 24.50 23.53
CA PRO A 110 -3.07 23.68 22.78
C PRO A 110 -2.82 22.18 22.97
N ALA A 111 -3.88 21.36 22.90
CA ALA A 111 -3.79 19.90 23.05
C ALA A 111 -2.78 19.25 22.09
N ALA A 112 -2.58 19.82 20.89
CA ALA A 112 -1.62 19.33 19.90
C ALA A 112 -0.16 19.44 20.36
N GLU A 113 0.19 20.56 21.00
CA GLU A 113 1.53 20.80 21.52
C GLU A 113 1.80 19.93 22.75
N LEU A 114 0.78 19.71 23.58
CA LEU A 114 0.87 18.80 24.72
C LEU A 114 1.11 17.35 24.30
N VAL A 115 0.44 16.90 23.24
CA VAL A 115 0.65 15.56 22.65
C VAL A 115 2.02 15.46 21.97
N ALA A 116 2.45 16.49 21.23
CA ALA A 116 3.72 16.47 20.50
C ALA A 116 4.94 16.56 21.44
N ALA A 117 4.81 17.27 22.56
CA ALA A 117 5.87 17.41 23.54
C ALA A 117 5.99 16.22 24.50
N ALA A 118 4.95 15.39 24.64
CA ALA A 118 4.94 14.26 25.56
C ALA A 118 5.76 13.07 25.03
N ARG A 119 6.81 12.70 25.75
CA ARG A 119 7.60 11.47 25.54
C ARG A 119 7.28 10.43 26.62
N PRO A 120 7.43 9.13 26.32
CA PRO A 120 7.27 8.08 27.33
C PRO A 120 8.31 8.25 28.45
N ALA A 121 7.87 8.43 29.70
CA ALA A 121 8.73 8.53 30.88
C ALA A 121 7.99 8.09 32.16
N GLN A 122 8.72 7.73 33.22
CA GLN A 122 8.10 7.41 34.51
C GLN A 122 7.80 8.71 35.27
N GLY A 123 6.51 9.02 35.50
CA GLY A 123 6.15 9.96 36.56
C GLY A 123 4.87 10.77 36.39
N ALA A 124 4.54 11.25 35.19
CA ALA A 124 3.37 12.12 34.98
C ALA A 124 2.27 11.44 34.14
N THR A 125 1.04 11.94 34.28
CA THR A 125 -0.11 11.52 33.47
C THR A 125 -0.75 12.74 32.83
N LEU A 126 -0.86 12.74 31.50
CA LEU A 126 -1.50 13.79 30.70
C LEU A 126 -2.98 13.47 30.47
N TRP A 127 -3.85 14.46 30.62
CA TRP A 127 -5.30 14.37 30.44
C TRP A 127 -5.74 15.35 29.34
N LEU A 128 -6.48 14.86 28.34
CA LEU A 128 -6.95 15.64 27.18
C LEU A 128 -8.45 15.45 26.97
N SER A 129 -9.18 16.50 26.57
CA SER A 129 -10.61 16.40 26.21
C SER A 129 -10.78 15.71 24.85
N VAL A 130 -11.74 14.77 24.76
CA VAL A 130 -12.11 14.10 23.50
C VAL A 130 -12.65 15.07 22.47
N ALA A 131 -13.36 16.13 22.89
CA ALA A 131 -13.90 17.14 21.98
C ALA A 131 -12.78 17.87 21.23
N GLN A 132 -11.73 18.28 21.95
CA GLN A 132 -10.59 18.97 21.34
C GLN A 132 -9.68 18.05 20.53
N LEU A 133 -9.55 16.77 20.90
CA LEU A 133 -8.89 15.76 20.05
C LEU A 133 -9.63 15.57 18.71
N THR A 134 -10.96 15.64 18.73
CA THR A 134 -11.82 15.53 17.55
C THR A 134 -11.72 16.80 16.68
N GLU A 135 -11.68 17.98 17.29
CA GLU A 135 -11.42 19.24 16.57
C GLU A 135 -10.02 19.26 15.94
N LEU A 136 -9.01 18.72 16.62
CA LEU A 136 -7.66 18.55 16.07
C LEU A 136 -7.60 17.59 14.89
N SER A 137 -8.33 16.47 14.96
CA SER A 137 -8.49 15.53 13.84
C SER A 137 -9.11 16.19 12.61
N ARG A 138 -10.09 17.09 12.81
CA ARG A 138 -10.75 17.84 11.74
C ARG A 138 -9.91 19.02 11.22
N ALA A 139 -9.17 19.70 12.09
CA ALA A 139 -8.38 20.88 11.75
C ALA A 139 -7.02 20.55 11.09
N ARG A 140 -6.48 19.34 11.27
CA ARG A 140 -5.20 18.90 10.66
C ARG A 140 -5.33 18.17 9.34
N ALA A 141 -6.52 17.70 8.97
CA ALA A 141 -6.75 17.19 7.62
C ALA A 141 -6.91 18.40 6.69
N ALA A 142 -5.80 18.89 6.12
CA ALA A 142 -5.91 19.74 4.95
C ALA A 142 -6.72 18.95 3.92
N LEU A 143 -7.94 19.41 3.59
CA LEU A 143 -8.74 18.80 2.55
C LEU A 143 -7.89 18.76 1.28
N LEU A 144 -7.63 17.56 0.76
CA LEU A 144 -6.89 17.43 -0.48
C LEU A 144 -7.63 18.20 -1.58
N PRO A 145 -6.91 18.88 -2.48
CA PRO A 145 -7.55 19.56 -3.59
C PRO A 145 -8.31 18.53 -4.43
N THR A 146 -9.56 18.85 -4.77
CA THR A 146 -10.36 18.00 -5.67
C THR A 146 -10.05 18.29 -7.14
N GLN A 147 -9.45 19.46 -7.42
CA GLN A 147 -9.09 19.90 -8.75
C GLN A 147 -7.85 20.81 -8.69
N LEU A 148 -6.94 20.62 -9.65
CA LEU A 148 -5.74 21.43 -9.84
C LEU A 148 -5.69 21.99 -11.28
N PRO A 149 -5.02 23.14 -11.46
CA PRO A 149 -4.80 23.69 -12.80
C PRO A 149 -3.83 22.82 -13.60
N GLU A 150 -3.98 22.89 -14.92
CA GLU A 150 -3.04 22.35 -15.88
C GLU A 150 -1.69 23.06 -15.77
N VAL A 151 -0.62 22.31 -15.98
CA VAL A 151 0.73 22.83 -16.12
C VAL A 151 0.89 23.37 -17.54
N ILE A 152 1.29 24.62 -17.66
CA ILE A 152 1.55 25.27 -18.95
C ILE A 152 3.03 25.13 -19.27
N VAL A 153 3.33 24.52 -20.42
CA VAL A 153 4.69 24.45 -20.97
C VAL A 153 4.72 25.29 -22.25
N ASP A 154 5.50 26.36 -22.24
CA ASP A 154 5.58 27.30 -23.36
C ASP A 154 6.03 26.59 -24.64
N GLY A 155 5.26 26.81 -25.72
CA GLY A 155 5.54 26.21 -27.03
C GLY A 155 5.24 24.71 -27.13
N ALA A 156 4.64 24.09 -26.10
CA ALA A 156 4.24 22.70 -26.17
C ALA A 156 3.19 22.46 -27.28
N ARG A 157 3.41 21.40 -28.06
CA ARG A 157 2.45 20.95 -29.07
C ARG A 157 1.34 20.12 -28.43
N LEU A 158 0.17 20.10 -29.03
CA LEU A 158 -0.90 19.23 -28.55
C LEU A 158 -0.71 17.81 -29.10
N VAL A 159 -0.89 16.79 -28.26
CA VAL A 159 -1.06 15.41 -28.74
C VAL A 159 -2.41 15.32 -29.45
N GLN A 160 -2.43 14.70 -30.63
CA GLN A 160 -3.65 14.58 -31.41
C GLN A 160 -4.65 13.64 -30.72
N LYS A 161 -5.92 14.06 -30.66
CA LYS A 161 -7.04 13.20 -30.26
C LYS A 161 -7.72 12.61 -31.50
N CYS A 162 -7.97 11.31 -31.50
CA CYS A 162 -8.53 10.55 -32.62
C CYS A 162 -9.60 9.56 -32.14
N SER A 163 -10.50 9.17 -33.05
CA SER A 163 -11.43 8.04 -32.91
C SER A 163 -11.49 7.27 -34.22
N GLY A 164 -11.96 6.02 -34.18
CA GLY A 164 -12.17 5.17 -35.34
C GLY A 164 -10.89 4.77 -36.07
N LEU A 165 -9.74 4.75 -35.39
CA LEU A 165 -8.47 4.40 -36.01
C LEU A 165 -8.41 2.91 -36.37
N SER A 166 -8.05 2.60 -37.61
CA SER A 166 -7.75 1.22 -38.00
C SER A 166 -6.43 0.72 -37.37
N GLU A 167 -6.25 -0.60 -37.31
CA GLU A 167 -4.97 -1.21 -36.89
C GLU A 167 -3.81 -0.76 -37.79
N ASP A 168 -4.04 -0.56 -39.09
CA ASP A 168 -3.02 -0.12 -40.05
C ASP A 168 -2.59 1.33 -39.79
N GLU A 169 -3.53 2.23 -39.53
CA GLU A 169 -3.24 3.63 -39.18
C GLU A 169 -2.49 3.73 -37.85
N MET A 170 -2.86 2.90 -36.88
CA MET A 170 -2.17 2.86 -35.59
C MET A 170 -0.76 2.27 -35.72
N THR A 171 -0.59 1.24 -36.55
CA THR A 171 0.73 0.66 -36.85
C THR A 171 1.65 1.65 -37.56
N ASP A 172 1.12 2.44 -38.51
CA ASP A 172 1.85 3.53 -39.14
C ASP A 172 2.28 4.60 -38.13
N ARG A 173 1.42 4.93 -37.15
CA ARG A 173 1.79 5.85 -36.05
C ARG A 173 2.93 5.29 -35.19
N PHE A 174 2.92 3.99 -34.87
CA PHE A 174 4.04 3.38 -34.14
C PHE A 174 5.34 3.45 -34.95
N ARG A 175 5.31 3.14 -36.26
CA ARG A 175 6.48 3.25 -37.14
C ARG A 175 7.02 4.67 -37.23
N LYS A 176 6.13 5.68 -37.22
CA LYS A 176 6.48 7.10 -37.21
C LYS A 176 6.78 7.66 -35.83
N SER A 177 6.66 6.84 -34.77
CA SER A 177 6.81 7.23 -33.37
C SER A 177 5.95 8.44 -32.99
N VAL A 178 4.66 8.43 -33.33
CA VAL A 178 3.73 9.53 -33.04
C VAL A 178 2.73 9.14 -31.94
N PRO A 179 2.68 9.88 -30.81
CA PRO A 179 1.70 9.64 -29.75
C PRO A 179 0.30 10.07 -30.19
N VAL A 180 -0.72 9.46 -29.58
CA VAL A 180 -2.12 9.74 -29.88
C VAL A 180 -2.97 9.55 -28.63
N VAL A 181 -4.08 10.27 -28.55
CA VAL A 181 -5.15 10.00 -27.58
C VAL A 181 -6.35 9.43 -28.33
N LEU A 182 -6.81 8.25 -27.92
CA LEU A 182 -8.00 7.59 -28.45
C LEU A 182 -9.21 7.98 -27.61
N THR A 183 -10.21 8.59 -28.22
CA THR A 183 -11.42 9.09 -27.52
C THR A 183 -12.54 8.06 -27.41
N ASP A 184 -12.43 6.95 -28.13
CA ASP A 184 -13.44 5.88 -28.25
C ASP A 184 -12.95 4.51 -27.77
N SER A 185 -11.68 4.42 -27.38
CA SER A 185 -11.02 3.15 -26.99
C SER A 185 -11.66 2.39 -25.82
N GLN A 186 -12.39 3.09 -24.95
CA GLN A 186 -13.08 2.51 -23.81
C GLN A 186 -14.59 2.32 -24.06
N GLU A 187 -15.06 2.46 -25.30
CA GLU A 187 -16.47 2.23 -25.63
C GLU A 187 -16.89 0.80 -25.25
N GLY A 188 -18.01 0.69 -24.54
CA GLY A 188 -18.53 -0.59 -24.06
C GLY A 188 -17.83 -1.19 -22.83
N TRP A 189 -16.77 -0.58 -22.28
CA TRP A 189 -16.10 -1.10 -21.09
C TRP A 189 -16.98 -0.94 -19.83
N PRO A 190 -17.38 -2.02 -19.14
CA PRO A 190 -18.14 -1.90 -17.90
C PRO A 190 -17.41 -1.12 -16.79
N ALA A 191 -16.08 -1.10 -16.82
CA ALA A 191 -15.26 -0.31 -15.89
C ALA A 191 -15.62 1.19 -15.90
N ARG A 192 -16.06 1.73 -17.05
CA ARG A 192 -16.48 3.14 -17.15
C ARG A 192 -17.63 3.47 -16.21
N GLU A 193 -18.51 2.53 -15.91
CA GLU A 193 -19.60 2.73 -14.95
C GLU A 193 -19.23 2.17 -13.58
N LYS A 194 -18.65 0.97 -13.54
CA LYS A 194 -18.39 0.23 -12.30
C LYS A 194 -17.27 0.80 -11.46
N TRP A 195 -16.10 1.10 -12.03
CA TRP A 195 -14.86 1.38 -11.30
C TRP A 195 -14.83 2.79 -10.71
N THR A 196 -15.81 3.08 -9.86
CA THR A 196 -15.84 4.26 -9.01
C THR A 196 -14.98 4.03 -7.76
N PHE A 197 -14.51 5.12 -7.13
CA PHE A 197 -13.87 5.05 -5.82
C PHE A 197 -14.70 4.28 -4.79
N LYS A 198 -16.01 4.54 -4.76
CA LYS A 198 -16.93 3.82 -3.88
C LYS A 198 -16.94 2.32 -4.18
N TRP A 199 -17.04 1.94 -5.45
CA TRP A 199 -17.06 0.53 -5.83
C TRP A 199 -15.74 -0.18 -5.49
N LEU A 200 -14.58 0.46 -5.73
CA LEU A 200 -13.28 -0.08 -5.32
C LEU A 200 -13.23 -0.30 -3.79
N SER A 201 -13.71 0.68 -3.02
CA SER A 201 -13.79 0.60 -1.55
C SER A 201 -14.76 -0.48 -1.04
N ASP A 202 -15.89 -0.68 -1.74
CA ASP A 202 -16.89 -1.68 -1.36
C ASP A 202 -16.43 -3.12 -1.69
N ASN A 203 -15.73 -3.33 -2.81
CA ASN A 203 -15.41 -4.68 -3.31
C ASN A 203 -14.00 -5.14 -2.92
N PHE A 204 -13.04 -4.22 -2.84
CA PHE A 204 -11.63 -4.50 -2.57
C PHE A 204 -11.13 -3.80 -1.30
N GLY A 205 -12.07 -3.31 -0.47
CA GLY A 205 -11.77 -2.42 0.64
C GLY A 205 -10.74 -2.92 1.64
N ASP A 206 -10.63 -4.24 1.80
CA ASP A 206 -9.72 -4.89 2.76
C ASP A 206 -8.37 -5.31 2.11
N GLU A 207 -8.19 -5.09 0.81
CA GLU A 207 -6.89 -5.32 0.14
C GLU A 207 -5.87 -4.26 0.51
N GLU A 208 -4.68 -4.69 0.90
CA GLU A 208 -3.57 -3.83 1.25
C GLU A 208 -2.77 -3.42 0.01
N MET A 209 -2.56 -2.12 -0.17
CA MET A 209 -1.75 -1.58 -1.25
C MET A 209 -0.58 -0.76 -0.71
N PRO A 210 0.60 -0.83 -1.37
CA PRO A 210 1.66 0.13 -1.13
C PRO A 210 1.25 1.50 -1.67
N CYS A 211 1.38 2.54 -0.84
CA CYS A 211 1.12 3.93 -1.19
C CYS A 211 2.37 4.74 -0.88
N SER A 212 2.94 5.41 -1.89
CA SER A 212 4.19 6.16 -1.76
C SER A 212 3.93 7.65 -1.89
N ASP A 213 4.50 8.48 -1.01
CA ASP A 213 4.44 9.95 -1.14
C ASP A 213 5.49 10.46 -2.14
N LEU A 214 5.34 10.01 -3.39
CA LEU A 214 6.22 10.41 -4.48
C LEU A 214 6.17 11.92 -4.63
N ALA A 215 7.25 12.57 -4.17
CA ALA A 215 7.38 14.01 -4.24
C ALA A 215 7.28 14.47 -5.71
N PRO A 216 6.63 15.62 -5.98
CA PRO A 216 6.69 16.25 -7.29
C PRO A 216 8.14 16.58 -7.70
N PHE A 217 9.00 16.83 -6.71
CA PHE A 217 10.37 17.29 -6.87
C PHE A 217 11.34 16.25 -6.30
N PHE A 218 12.37 15.91 -7.08
CA PHE A 218 13.56 15.29 -6.51
C PHE A 218 14.66 16.36 -6.50
N LYS A 219 14.82 17.08 -5.40
CA LYS A 219 16.14 17.67 -5.14
C LYS A 219 17.08 16.50 -4.85
N GLN A 220 18.36 16.61 -5.21
CA GLN A 220 19.35 15.57 -4.89
C GLN A 220 19.38 15.24 -3.38
N SER A 221 18.93 16.17 -2.53
CA SER A 221 18.74 16.06 -1.07
C SER A 221 17.47 15.35 -0.59
N ASP A 222 16.56 14.94 -1.50
CA ASP A 222 15.33 14.21 -1.20
C ASP A 222 15.48 12.67 -1.31
N ARG A 223 16.61 12.18 -1.79
CA ARG A 223 16.95 10.75 -1.84
C ARG A 223 17.04 10.20 -0.41
N GLY A 224 16.25 9.20 -0.05
CA GLY A 224 16.18 8.69 1.33
C GLY A 224 14.85 8.94 2.05
N LYS A 225 13.91 9.67 1.43
CA LYS A 225 12.76 10.29 2.12
C LYS A 225 11.39 9.97 1.51
N ILE A 226 11.27 9.13 0.47
CA ILE A 226 9.96 8.64 0.03
C ILE A 226 9.43 7.70 1.13
N ARG A 227 8.28 8.06 1.68
CA ARG A 227 7.54 7.23 2.62
C ARG A 227 6.61 6.36 1.81
N THR A 228 6.85 5.06 1.87
CA THR A 228 5.88 4.06 1.43
C THR A 228 5.17 3.51 2.65
N VAL A 229 3.85 3.63 2.66
CA VAL A 229 2.98 3.09 3.70
C VAL A 229 2.07 2.04 3.09
N LYS A 230 1.69 1.03 3.87
CA LYS A 230 0.61 0.14 3.48
C LYS A 230 -0.70 0.72 4.00
N ALA A 231 -1.71 0.72 3.14
CA ALA A 231 -3.07 1.10 3.50
C ALA A 231 -4.04 0.17 2.78
N SER A 232 -5.14 -0.13 3.44
CA SER A 232 -6.26 -0.83 2.80
C SER A 232 -6.86 0.04 1.69
N MET A 233 -7.39 -0.56 0.63
CA MET A 233 -8.05 0.15 -0.47
C MET A 233 -9.13 1.10 0.05
N ARG A 234 -9.91 0.68 1.05
CA ARG A 234 -10.96 1.50 1.67
C ARG A 234 -10.39 2.77 2.29
N GLU A 235 -9.32 2.63 3.07
CA GLU A 235 -8.66 3.77 3.71
C GLU A 235 -8.01 4.70 2.68
N PHE A 236 -7.35 4.14 1.67
CA PHE A 236 -6.71 4.93 0.63
C PHE A 236 -7.75 5.65 -0.25
N VAL A 237 -8.88 5.02 -0.56
CA VAL A 237 -10.01 5.69 -1.22
C VAL A 237 -10.54 6.85 -0.39
N ASN A 238 -10.73 6.66 0.92
CA ASN A 238 -11.17 7.74 1.80
C ASN A 238 -10.18 8.90 1.79
N TYR A 239 -8.87 8.60 1.85
CA TYR A 239 -7.80 9.59 1.71
C TYR A 239 -7.89 10.34 0.37
N VAL A 240 -8.00 9.61 -0.75
CA VAL A 240 -8.12 10.19 -2.11
C VAL A 240 -9.32 11.11 -2.24
N GLN A 241 -10.42 10.81 -1.55
CA GLN A 241 -11.64 11.61 -1.52
C GLN A 241 -11.60 12.76 -0.50
N GLY A 242 -10.44 13.02 0.12
CA GLY A 242 -10.26 14.09 1.11
C GLY A 242 -10.96 13.84 2.44
N GLN A 243 -11.38 12.61 2.72
CA GLN A 243 -11.95 12.25 4.01
C GLN A 243 -10.84 12.06 5.06
N PRO A 244 -11.08 12.42 6.33
CA PRO A 244 -10.10 12.22 7.39
C PRO A 244 -9.72 10.73 7.50
N SER A 245 -8.45 10.41 7.25
CA SER A 245 -7.93 9.06 7.45
C SER A 245 -7.85 8.74 8.94
N ALA A 246 -8.26 7.54 9.33
CA ALA A 246 -8.10 7.03 10.69
C ALA A 246 -6.61 6.75 11.03
N LEU A 247 -5.78 6.53 10.01
CA LEU A 247 -4.35 6.27 10.15
C LEU A 247 -3.54 7.57 10.08
N ARG A 248 -2.71 7.82 11.10
CA ARG A 248 -1.70 8.91 11.09
C ARG A 248 -0.66 8.75 9.97
N SER A 249 -0.52 7.55 9.38
CA SER A 249 0.49 7.25 8.35
C SER A 249 0.20 7.93 7.00
N LEU A 250 -1.06 8.20 6.67
CA LEU A 250 -1.46 8.95 5.47
C LEU A 250 -1.53 10.47 5.71
N GLN A 251 -0.79 10.97 6.72
CA GLN A 251 -0.65 12.41 6.96
C GLN A 251 0.49 12.99 6.11
N THR A 252 0.13 14.03 5.37
CA THR A 252 1.04 14.81 4.54
C THR A 252 1.59 15.95 5.39
N HIS A 253 2.91 16.17 5.37
CA HIS A 253 3.54 17.27 6.12
C HIS A 253 3.98 18.44 5.23
N ASP A 254 4.09 18.23 3.91
CA ASP A 254 4.73 19.18 2.98
C ASP A 254 4.10 19.17 1.56
N GLU A 255 2.77 19.29 1.44
CA GLU A 255 2.02 19.25 0.15
C GLU A 255 2.12 17.96 -0.68
N ARG A 256 3.04 17.04 -0.33
CA ARG A 256 3.21 15.72 -0.95
C ARG A 256 1.96 14.88 -0.74
N VAL A 257 1.50 14.20 -1.80
CA VAL A 257 0.35 13.29 -1.73
C VAL A 257 0.80 11.85 -1.91
N PHE A 258 0.13 10.92 -1.24
CA PHE A 258 0.35 9.50 -1.43
C PHE A 258 -0.28 9.02 -2.74
N TYR A 259 0.46 8.18 -3.45
CA TYR A 259 0.08 7.60 -4.73
C TYR A 259 0.16 6.08 -4.64
N ALA A 260 -0.93 5.37 -4.94
CA ALA A 260 -0.93 3.92 -5.10
C ALA A 260 -0.53 3.61 -6.55
N ASN A 261 0.75 3.34 -6.75
CA ASN A 261 1.42 3.40 -8.04
C ASN A 261 1.62 2.04 -8.74
N GLY A 262 0.78 1.05 -8.48
CA GLY A 262 0.96 -0.26 -9.11
C GLY A 262 0.12 -1.39 -8.55
N TRP A 263 -1.17 -1.15 -8.29
CA TRP A 263 -2.09 -2.25 -7.99
C TRP A 263 -2.24 -3.12 -9.25
N ALA A 264 -2.01 -4.43 -9.13
CA ALA A 264 -2.04 -5.37 -10.24
C ALA A 264 -3.18 -6.39 -10.05
N PRO A 265 -4.44 -5.92 -10.10
CA PRO A 265 -5.56 -6.70 -9.58
C PRO A 265 -5.86 -7.96 -10.39
N PHE A 266 -5.54 -7.97 -11.68
CA PHE A 266 -5.93 -9.07 -12.58
C PHE A 266 -5.24 -10.41 -12.28
N LEU A 267 -4.18 -10.42 -11.47
CA LEU A 267 -3.58 -11.68 -11.01
C LEU A 267 -4.43 -12.38 -9.95
N GLU A 268 -5.01 -11.61 -9.03
CA GLU A 268 -5.80 -12.12 -7.91
C GLU A 268 -7.31 -12.10 -8.23
N HIS A 269 -7.71 -11.20 -9.12
CA HIS A 269 -9.09 -10.90 -9.54
C HIS A 269 -9.24 -10.96 -11.08
N PRO A 270 -9.03 -12.13 -11.72
CA PRO A 270 -9.14 -12.27 -13.17
C PRO A 270 -10.54 -11.96 -13.71
N GLU A 271 -11.59 -11.99 -12.88
CA GLU A 271 -12.95 -11.59 -13.25
C GLU A 271 -13.06 -10.13 -13.69
N LEU A 272 -12.13 -9.26 -13.25
CA LEU A 272 -12.05 -7.86 -13.65
C LEU A 272 -11.72 -7.68 -15.13
N LEU A 273 -11.18 -8.71 -15.78
CA LEU A 273 -10.98 -8.71 -17.23
C LEU A 273 -12.29 -8.60 -18.01
N LYS A 274 -13.44 -8.85 -17.38
CA LYS A 274 -14.75 -8.64 -18.01
C LYS A 274 -15.16 -7.17 -18.04
N ASP A 275 -14.51 -6.33 -17.23
CA ASP A 275 -14.85 -4.91 -17.11
C ASP A 275 -14.03 -4.03 -18.07
N VAL A 276 -12.97 -4.57 -18.67
CA VAL A 276 -12.05 -3.86 -19.57
C VAL A 276 -11.77 -4.72 -20.79
N SER A 277 -11.30 -4.11 -21.89
CA SER A 277 -10.83 -4.90 -23.03
C SER A 277 -9.42 -5.39 -22.77
N ASP A 278 -9.11 -6.59 -23.24
CA ASP A 278 -7.78 -7.18 -23.09
C ASP A 278 -6.74 -6.60 -24.07
N ARG A 279 -7.23 -5.90 -25.10
CA ARG A 279 -6.48 -5.12 -26.08
C ARG A 279 -7.31 -3.94 -26.56
N LEU A 280 -6.65 -2.87 -27.00
CA LEU A 280 -7.35 -1.78 -27.68
C LEU A 280 -7.72 -2.21 -29.10
N TYR A 281 -8.87 -1.75 -29.62
CA TYR A 281 -9.42 -2.18 -30.91
C TYR A 281 -8.50 -1.92 -32.12
N CYS A 282 -7.62 -0.93 -32.00
CA CYS A 282 -6.71 -0.50 -33.05
C CYS A 282 -5.25 -0.89 -32.79
N VAL A 283 -4.96 -1.66 -31.75
CA VAL A 283 -3.58 -1.98 -31.37
C VAL A 283 -3.32 -3.48 -31.47
N GLN A 284 -2.37 -3.85 -32.33
CA GLN A 284 -1.85 -5.20 -32.42
C GLN A 284 -0.77 -5.43 -31.35
N ASP A 285 -1.21 -5.88 -30.17
CA ASP A 285 -0.29 -6.26 -29.09
C ASP A 285 0.26 -7.67 -29.32
N SER A 286 1.58 -7.80 -29.30
CA SER A 286 2.31 -9.07 -29.32
C SER A 286 3.08 -9.24 -28.01
N ILE A 287 2.96 -10.39 -27.35
CA ILE A 287 3.84 -10.72 -26.21
C ILE A 287 4.82 -11.81 -26.67
N PRO A 288 6.13 -11.55 -26.71
CA PRO A 288 7.10 -12.53 -27.17
C PRO A 288 7.43 -13.51 -26.04
N ARG A 289 7.02 -14.78 -26.21
CA ARG A 289 7.42 -16.00 -25.45
C ARG A 289 7.75 -15.85 -23.92
N GLY A 290 6.79 -16.23 -23.04
CA GLY A 290 6.87 -16.48 -21.56
C GLY A 290 6.06 -15.45 -20.71
N ASP A 291 5.33 -15.68 -19.59
CA ASP A 291 5.00 -16.81 -18.67
C ASP A 291 3.55 -16.70 -18.11
N GLY A 292 2.93 -17.82 -17.68
CA GLY A 292 1.64 -17.90 -16.95
C GLY A 292 0.44 -18.46 -17.75
N PRO A 293 -0.53 -19.19 -17.12
CA PRO A 293 -1.64 -19.81 -17.83
C PRO A 293 -2.61 -18.74 -18.36
N GLY A 294 -2.60 -18.55 -19.68
CA GLY A 294 -3.48 -17.60 -20.38
C GLY A 294 -2.77 -16.41 -21.04
N LYS A 295 -1.47 -16.16 -20.81
CA LYS A 295 -0.59 -15.27 -21.62
C LYS A 295 -1.09 -13.84 -21.95
N ILE A 296 -1.90 -13.17 -21.12
CA ILE A 296 -2.40 -11.81 -21.48
C ILE A 296 -2.12 -10.72 -20.41
N PHE A 297 -1.89 -11.04 -19.13
CA PHE A 297 -1.72 -10.02 -18.08
C PHE A 297 -0.74 -10.43 -16.98
N ASN A 298 0.53 -10.01 -17.11
CA ASN A 298 1.53 -10.07 -16.04
C ASN A 298 1.42 -8.78 -15.18
N ALA A 299 1.55 -8.87 -13.85
CA ALA A 299 1.60 -7.71 -12.95
C ALA A 299 2.69 -6.66 -13.30
N SER A 300 3.72 -7.06 -14.03
CA SER A 300 4.73 -6.14 -14.56
C SER A 300 4.24 -5.32 -15.75
N LEU A 301 3.27 -5.82 -16.52
CA LEU A 301 2.81 -5.23 -17.77
C LEU A 301 1.45 -4.54 -17.65
N THR A 302 0.64 -4.83 -16.64
CA THR A 302 -0.67 -4.21 -16.49
C THR A 302 -0.92 -3.79 -15.05
N LYS A 303 -1.18 -2.50 -14.87
CA LYS A 303 -1.27 -1.87 -13.55
C LYS A 303 -2.43 -0.88 -13.51
N VAL A 304 -3.04 -0.77 -12.34
CA VAL A 304 -4.00 0.26 -12.01
C VAL A 304 -3.34 1.28 -11.08
N PHE A 305 -3.44 2.53 -11.47
CA PHE A 305 -2.92 3.68 -10.74
C PHE A 305 -4.06 4.44 -10.06
N LEU A 306 -3.94 4.71 -8.77
CA LEU A 306 -4.96 5.37 -7.96
C LEU A 306 -4.33 6.48 -7.12
N GLY A 307 -4.94 7.67 -7.10
CA GLY A 307 -4.43 8.76 -6.27
C GLY A 307 -5.27 10.04 -6.28
N PRO A 308 -5.05 10.96 -5.32
CA PRO A 308 -5.72 12.26 -5.28
C PRO A 308 -5.22 13.19 -6.39
N ALA A 309 -5.84 14.38 -6.50
CA ALA A 309 -5.26 15.44 -7.31
C ALA A 309 -3.87 15.80 -6.76
N GLY A 310 -2.91 16.02 -7.67
CA GLY A 310 -1.54 16.37 -7.32
C GLY A 310 -0.56 15.21 -7.34
N THR A 311 -1.01 13.96 -7.52
CA THR A 311 -0.06 12.85 -7.71
C THR A 311 0.70 13.04 -9.01
N VAL A 312 2.03 12.94 -8.93
CA VAL A 312 2.94 13.12 -10.06
C VAL A 312 3.71 11.82 -10.32
N SER A 313 3.76 11.42 -11.59
CA SER A 313 4.75 10.47 -12.12
C SER A 313 5.83 11.29 -12.83
N ARG A 314 7.08 11.14 -12.39
CA ARG A 314 8.23 11.91 -12.89
C ARG A 314 8.44 11.70 -14.39
N LEU A 315 9.20 12.59 -15.01
CA LEU A 315 9.55 12.46 -16.41
C LEU A 315 10.40 11.21 -16.62
N HIS A 316 9.85 10.24 -17.35
CA HIS A 316 10.50 8.96 -17.62
C HIS A 316 10.00 8.35 -18.93
N HIS A 317 10.66 7.32 -19.44
CA HIS A 317 10.06 6.41 -20.42
C HIS A 317 9.93 4.99 -19.86
N ASP A 318 9.07 4.18 -20.47
CA ASP A 318 8.82 2.81 -20.02
C ASP A 318 10.00 1.86 -20.28
N THR A 319 10.00 0.74 -19.55
CA THR A 319 11.12 -0.20 -19.47
C THR A 319 11.23 -1.08 -20.69
N TYR A 320 12.46 -1.44 -21.09
CA TYR A 320 12.73 -2.33 -22.22
C TYR A 320 12.09 -1.85 -23.53
N ALA A 321 11.98 -0.53 -23.73
CA ALA A 321 11.38 0.07 -24.92
C ALA A 321 10.00 -0.51 -25.30
N THR A 322 9.15 -0.75 -24.31
CA THR A 322 7.74 -1.10 -24.57
C THR A 322 6.97 0.13 -25.04
N HIS A 323 5.94 -0.12 -25.86
CA HIS A 323 4.84 0.83 -26.02
C HIS A 323 3.99 0.81 -24.76
N VAL A 324 3.27 1.90 -24.51
CA VAL A 324 2.32 1.97 -23.40
C VAL A 324 1.02 2.60 -23.85
N TRP A 325 -0.09 2.08 -23.31
CA TRP A 325 -1.34 2.82 -23.29
C TRP A 325 -1.82 3.01 -21.85
N LEU A 326 -2.38 4.19 -21.57
CA LEU A 326 -2.93 4.56 -20.27
C LEU A 326 -4.37 5.06 -20.47
N SER A 327 -5.33 4.23 -20.06
CA SER A 327 -6.77 4.47 -20.14
C SER A 327 -7.26 5.13 -18.86
N GLN A 328 -7.76 6.36 -18.99
CA GLN A 328 -8.27 7.13 -17.87
C GLN A 328 -9.71 6.68 -17.55
N ILE A 329 -9.90 5.99 -16.43
CA ILE A 329 -11.20 5.45 -16.02
C ILE A 329 -11.97 6.47 -15.16
N ARG A 330 -11.29 7.16 -14.25
CA ARG A 330 -11.84 8.23 -13.41
C ARG A 330 -10.91 9.40 -13.32
N GLY A 331 -11.43 10.61 -13.24
CA GLY A 331 -10.68 11.84 -13.11
C GLY A 331 -9.94 12.26 -14.38
N ARG A 332 -9.09 13.27 -14.23
CA ARG A 332 -8.35 13.94 -15.31
C ARG A 332 -6.87 13.84 -15.03
N LYS A 333 -6.09 13.46 -16.05
CA LYS A 333 -4.63 13.34 -15.92
C LYS A 333 -3.95 14.06 -17.07
N GLN A 334 -3.04 14.97 -16.75
CA GLN A 334 -2.22 15.67 -17.72
C GLN A 334 -0.94 14.88 -17.97
N PHE A 335 -0.53 14.80 -19.23
CA PHE A 335 0.75 14.30 -19.67
C PHE A 335 1.53 15.40 -20.36
N ILE A 336 2.82 15.51 -20.02
CA ILE A 336 3.80 16.28 -20.77
C ILE A 336 4.81 15.28 -21.33
N CYS A 337 4.91 15.20 -22.65
CA CYS A 337 5.68 14.18 -23.34
C CYS A 337 6.78 14.79 -24.20
N TYR A 338 7.86 14.04 -24.42
CA TYR A 338 8.95 14.42 -25.30
C TYR A 338 9.35 13.25 -26.19
N SER A 339 9.77 13.57 -27.42
CA SER A 339 10.21 12.57 -28.39
C SER A 339 11.46 11.85 -27.88
N PRO A 340 11.68 10.56 -28.24
CA PRO A 340 12.94 9.88 -28.02
C PRO A 340 14.16 10.63 -28.58
N GLU A 341 13.96 11.45 -29.63
CA GLU A 341 15.01 12.31 -30.21
C GLU A 341 15.54 13.38 -29.24
N ASP A 342 14.75 13.76 -28.23
CA ASP A 342 15.13 14.76 -27.23
C ASP A 342 15.86 14.16 -26.01
N THR A 343 16.15 12.85 -26.01
CA THR A 343 16.75 12.14 -24.86
C THR A 343 18.00 12.84 -24.31
N GLU A 344 18.90 13.30 -25.17
CA GLU A 344 20.13 14.00 -24.75
C GLU A 344 19.87 15.37 -24.13
N ASN A 345 18.75 16.00 -24.47
CA ASN A 345 18.34 17.30 -23.93
C ASN A 345 17.64 17.17 -22.57
N LEU A 346 17.17 15.96 -22.21
CA LEU A 346 16.35 15.73 -21.04
C LEU A 346 17.16 15.26 -19.82
N HIS A 347 18.48 15.32 -19.86
CA HIS A 347 19.35 15.07 -18.69
C HIS A 347 18.95 13.77 -17.96
N SER A 348 18.99 12.66 -18.71
CA SER A 348 18.71 11.33 -18.18
C SER A 348 19.61 11.03 -16.98
N HIS A 349 19.02 10.37 -15.98
CA HIS A 349 19.71 10.09 -14.74
C HIS A 349 20.78 9.01 -14.97
N PRO A 350 22.08 9.28 -14.74
CA PRO A 350 23.15 8.31 -15.01
C PRO A 350 23.13 7.07 -14.09
N LEU A 351 22.37 7.11 -12.98
CA LEU A 351 22.15 5.98 -12.08
C LEU A 351 20.82 5.25 -12.30
N ASP A 352 20.03 5.58 -13.33
CA ASP A 352 18.94 4.68 -13.73
C ASP A 352 19.55 3.51 -14.48
N GLU A 353 19.84 2.49 -13.71
CA GLU A 353 20.70 1.39 -14.10
C GLU A 353 20.14 0.69 -15.32
N PHE A 354 20.99 0.65 -16.36
CA PHE A 354 20.91 -0.13 -17.58
C PHE A 354 20.17 0.48 -18.80
N ASP A 355 19.41 1.57 -18.66
CA ASP A 355 18.84 2.29 -19.84
C ASP A 355 18.57 3.81 -19.68
N GLY A 356 18.84 4.45 -18.53
CA GLY A 356 18.68 5.90 -18.37
C GLY A 356 17.23 6.41 -18.44
N ARG A 357 16.28 5.61 -17.93
CA ARG A 357 14.82 5.80 -18.02
C ARG A 357 14.21 7.07 -17.44
N THR A 358 14.76 7.61 -16.37
CA THR A 358 14.20 8.79 -15.69
C THR A 358 15.05 10.03 -15.93
N SER A 359 14.39 11.17 -15.93
CA SER A 359 15.00 12.48 -16.15
C SER A 359 15.08 13.24 -14.83
N LEU A 360 16.17 13.99 -14.64
CA LEU A 360 16.29 14.97 -13.56
C LEU A 360 15.51 16.27 -13.84
N PHE A 361 15.10 16.49 -15.08
CA PHE A 361 14.37 17.67 -15.51
C PHE A 361 12.87 17.53 -15.19
N ASP A 362 12.33 18.51 -14.47
CA ASP A 362 10.89 18.61 -14.19
C ASP A 362 10.24 19.63 -15.13
N PRO A 363 9.36 19.19 -16.06
CA PRO A 363 8.72 20.09 -17.00
C PRO A 363 7.68 21.01 -16.34
N SER A 364 7.25 20.72 -15.11
CA SER A 364 6.26 21.54 -14.40
C SER A 364 6.87 22.73 -13.63
N ALA A 365 8.17 22.67 -13.37
CA ALA A 365 8.95 23.73 -12.74
C ALA A 365 10.37 23.74 -13.35
N PRO A 366 10.52 24.15 -14.62
CA PRO A 366 11.76 23.95 -15.36
C PRO A 366 12.89 24.85 -14.83
N ASP A 367 13.95 24.23 -14.32
CA ASP A 367 15.21 24.89 -13.96
C ASP A 367 16.17 24.86 -15.15
N TYR A 368 16.08 25.87 -16.01
CA TYR A 368 16.94 25.97 -17.18
C TYR A 368 18.36 26.48 -16.89
N GLU A 369 18.64 26.93 -15.66
CA GLU A 369 20.01 27.25 -15.25
C GLU A 369 20.77 25.94 -14.95
N ALA A 370 20.14 25.02 -14.22
CA ALA A 370 20.68 23.69 -13.98
C ALA A 370 20.62 22.79 -15.22
N PHE A 371 19.58 22.91 -16.04
CA PHE A 371 19.32 22.06 -17.21
C PHE A 371 19.18 22.87 -18.51
N PRO A 372 20.26 23.52 -19.00
CA PRO A 372 20.16 24.44 -20.14
C PRO A 372 19.80 23.77 -21.46
N LEU A 373 20.12 22.48 -21.64
CA LEU A 373 19.79 21.76 -22.88
C LEU A 373 18.28 21.47 -22.99
N ALA A 374 17.56 21.39 -21.87
CA ALA A 374 16.13 21.15 -21.86
C ALA A 374 15.33 22.23 -22.59
N ARG A 375 15.90 23.44 -22.78
CA ARG A 375 15.30 24.51 -23.62
C ARG A 375 15.14 24.09 -25.10
N ARG A 376 15.92 23.12 -25.55
CA ARG A 376 15.88 22.61 -26.94
C ARG A 376 14.86 21.50 -27.11
N ALA A 377 14.44 20.87 -26.02
CA ALA A 377 13.50 19.76 -26.05
C ALA A 377 12.10 20.23 -26.44
N ARG A 378 11.42 19.47 -27.30
CA ARG A 378 10.10 19.84 -27.82
C ARG A 378 9.01 19.10 -27.07
N ALA A 379 8.38 19.83 -26.15
CA ALA A 379 7.28 19.29 -25.36
C ALA A 379 6.02 19.07 -26.20
N TYR A 380 5.30 18.02 -25.86
CA TYR A 380 3.90 17.77 -26.19
C TYR A 380 3.10 17.80 -24.88
N SER A 381 1.90 18.34 -24.89
CA SER A 381 1.01 18.39 -23.72
C SER A 381 -0.36 17.86 -24.10
N VAL A 382 -0.96 17.09 -23.20
CA VAL A 382 -2.35 16.64 -23.35
C VAL A 382 -2.98 16.37 -22.00
N VAL A 383 -4.26 16.73 -21.85
CA VAL A 383 -5.10 16.23 -20.77
C VAL A 383 -5.94 15.08 -21.30
N VAL A 384 -5.80 13.94 -20.63
CA VAL A 384 -6.58 12.73 -20.85
C VAL A 384 -7.77 12.77 -19.89
N GLU A 385 -8.95 12.85 -20.49
CA GLU A 385 -10.25 12.90 -19.80
C GLU A 385 -10.80 11.48 -19.57
N GLU A 386 -11.84 11.35 -18.73
CA GLU A 386 -12.48 10.05 -18.50
C GLU A 386 -13.00 9.41 -19.80
N GLY A 387 -12.67 8.15 -20.03
CA GLY A 387 -13.02 7.43 -21.26
C GLY A 387 -11.97 7.54 -22.37
N GLU A 388 -10.98 8.43 -22.23
CA GLU A 388 -9.89 8.56 -23.19
C GLU A 388 -8.69 7.68 -22.82
N THR A 389 -7.91 7.30 -23.82
CA THR A 389 -6.67 6.54 -23.64
C THR A 389 -5.53 7.23 -24.35
N VAL A 390 -4.47 7.60 -23.62
CA VAL A 390 -3.23 8.04 -24.26
C VAL A 390 -2.40 6.82 -24.64
N VAL A 391 -1.88 6.81 -25.86
CA VAL A 391 -0.97 5.79 -26.36
C VAL A 391 0.35 6.45 -26.70
N LEU A 392 1.43 5.97 -26.09
CA LEU A 392 2.78 6.46 -26.27
C LEU A 392 3.64 5.37 -26.93
N PRO A 393 4.27 5.67 -28.08
CA PRO A 393 5.24 4.78 -28.69
C PRO A 393 6.45 4.56 -27.78
N ALA A 394 7.27 3.57 -28.13
CA ALA A 394 8.38 3.13 -27.30
C ALA A 394 9.38 4.26 -27.08
N ARG A 395 9.97 4.31 -25.86
CA ARG A 395 10.95 5.32 -25.43
C ARG A 395 10.43 6.77 -25.38
N TRP A 396 9.14 7.01 -25.54
CA TRP A 396 8.59 8.35 -25.33
C TRP A 396 8.68 8.73 -23.86
N TRP A 397 9.38 9.83 -23.62
CA TRP A 397 9.47 10.46 -22.31
C TRP A 397 8.11 11.05 -21.96
N HIS A 398 7.63 10.79 -20.75
CA HIS A 398 6.37 11.31 -20.27
C HIS A 398 6.43 11.59 -18.77
N TRP A 399 5.90 12.76 -18.42
CA TRP A 399 5.60 13.20 -17.08
C TRP A 399 4.08 13.24 -16.95
N ALA A 400 3.53 12.79 -15.83
CA ALA A 400 2.08 12.74 -15.65
C ALA A 400 1.63 13.31 -14.30
N LYS A 401 0.57 14.12 -14.30
CA LYS A 401 -0.04 14.68 -13.09
C LYS A 401 -1.54 14.48 -13.08
N SER A 402 -2.05 13.93 -11.99
CA SER A 402 -3.50 13.86 -11.75
C SER A 402 -4.01 15.26 -11.42
N LEU A 403 -4.89 15.81 -12.25
CA LEU A 403 -5.52 17.11 -12.02
C LEU A 403 -6.74 16.98 -11.10
N THR A 404 -7.33 15.80 -11.02
CA THR A 404 -8.41 15.43 -10.08
C THR A 404 -8.13 14.04 -9.51
N PRO A 405 -8.82 13.59 -8.45
CA PRO A 405 -8.76 12.20 -8.00
C PRO A 405 -8.93 11.23 -9.17
N SER A 406 -7.95 10.35 -9.37
CA SER A 406 -7.80 9.61 -10.63
C SER A 406 -7.69 8.10 -10.43
N VAL A 407 -8.30 7.36 -11.36
CA VAL A 407 -8.10 5.91 -11.60
C VAL A 407 -7.64 5.76 -13.05
N THR A 408 -6.46 5.19 -13.27
CA THR A 408 -5.91 4.96 -14.61
C THR A 408 -5.48 3.51 -14.76
N LEU A 409 -5.97 2.82 -15.79
CA LEU A 409 -5.47 1.51 -16.19
C LEU A 409 -4.33 1.70 -17.19
N MET A 410 -3.23 0.99 -17.00
CA MET A 410 -2.07 1.05 -17.87
C MET A 410 -1.68 -0.34 -18.35
N ARG A 411 -1.21 -0.40 -19.60
CA ARG A 411 -0.59 -1.59 -20.15
C ARG A 411 0.66 -1.27 -20.97
N ASN A 412 1.75 -1.97 -20.65
CA ASN A 412 2.94 -2.07 -21.47
C ASN A 412 2.83 -3.25 -22.43
N PHE A 413 3.28 -3.05 -23.67
CA PHE A 413 3.24 -4.06 -24.72
C PHE A 413 4.36 -3.88 -25.75
N VAL A 414 4.53 -4.88 -26.61
CA VAL A 414 5.36 -4.79 -27.81
C VAL A 414 4.56 -5.21 -29.02
N ASN A 415 5.02 -4.85 -30.21
CA ASN A 415 4.46 -5.26 -31.49
C ASN A 415 5.60 -5.38 -32.50
N GLU A 416 5.27 -5.63 -33.77
CA GLU A 416 6.26 -5.76 -34.84
C GLU A 416 7.23 -4.57 -34.96
N THR A 417 6.86 -3.37 -34.50
CA THR A 417 7.65 -2.15 -34.68
C THR A 417 8.73 -1.95 -33.63
N ASN A 418 8.57 -2.49 -32.42
CA ASN A 418 9.53 -2.34 -31.32
C ASN A 418 10.05 -3.67 -30.75
N LEU A 419 9.60 -4.81 -31.29
CA LEU A 419 9.97 -6.14 -30.81
C LEU A 419 11.49 -6.37 -30.75
N ARG A 420 12.19 -5.96 -31.81
CA ARG A 420 13.64 -6.12 -31.92
C ARG A 420 14.37 -5.29 -30.87
N ASP A 421 14.04 -4.00 -30.78
CA ASP A 421 14.58 -3.07 -29.79
C ASP A 421 14.35 -3.56 -28.36
N HIS A 422 13.15 -4.08 -28.09
CA HIS A 422 12.82 -4.67 -26.79
C HIS A 422 13.78 -5.80 -26.41
N PHE A 423 13.97 -6.78 -27.31
CA PHE A 423 14.86 -7.90 -27.07
C PHE A 423 16.32 -7.48 -26.91
N GLU A 424 16.81 -6.60 -27.79
CA GLU A 424 18.20 -6.14 -27.76
C GLU A 424 18.51 -5.37 -26.46
N ILE A 425 17.63 -4.45 -26.05
CA ILE A 425 17.78 -3.73 -24.77
C ILE A 425 17.70 -4.71 -23.61
N ARG A 426 16.72 -5.61 -23.61
CA ARG A 426 16.54 -6.56 -22.52
C ARG A 426 17.76 -7.45 -22.35
N GLN A 427 18.30 -8.01 -23.43
CA GLN A 427 19.54 -8.80 -23.40
C GLN A 427 20.73 -7.98 -22.90
N ARG A 428 20.87 -6.73 -23.37
CA ARG A 428 21.96 -5.84 -22.91
C ARG A 428 21.85 -5.56 -21.41
N VAL A 429 20.66 -5.18 -20.94
CA VAL A 429 20.38 -4.90 -19.53
C VAL A 429 20.65 -6.15 -18.67
N GLU A 430 20.20 -7.33 -19.13
CA GLU A 430 20.45 -8.60 -18.45
C GLU A 430 21.96 -8.95 -18.41
N ALA A 431 22.70 -8.71 -19.48
CA ALA A 431 24.16 -8.93 -19.54
C ALA A 431 24.96 -7.92 -18.70
N GLU A 432 24.56 -6.65 -18.70
CA GLU A 432 25.16 -5.60 -17.87
C GLU A 432 24.89 -5.85 -16.37
N ARG A 433 23.70 -6.36 -16.03
CA ARG A 433 23.39 -6.80 -14.65
C ARG A 433 24.30 -7.94 -14.19
N GLN A 434 24.67 -8.85 -15.08
CA GLN A 434 25.56 -9.97 -14.77
C GLN A 434 27.04 -9.56 -14.65
N THR A 435 27.44 -8.46 -15.26
CA THR A 435 28.85 -8.01 -15.34
C THR A 435 29.16 -6.77 -14.48
N ALA A 436 28.14 -6.08 -13.99
CA ALA A 436 28.31 -4.91 -13.12
C ALA A 436 28.94 -5.32 -11.78
N PRO A 437 29.99 -4.62 -11.30
CA PRO A 437 30.46 -4.78 -9.92
C PRO A 437 29.30 -4.42 -8.96
N PRO A 438 29.23 -5.02 -7.75
CA PRO A 438 28.13 -4.77 -6.82
C PRO A 438 28.07 -3.27 -6.49
N ARG A 439 27.13 -2.54 -7.10
CA ARG A 439 26.99 -1.09 -6.93
C ARG A 439 26.47 -0.78 -5.53
N MET A 440 27.01 0.28 -4.93
CA MET A 440 26.47 0.90 -3.71
C MET A 440 25.09 1.46 -4.04
N ALA A 441 24.06 0.87 -3.45
CA ALA A 441 22.67 1.17 -3.75
C ALA A 441 22.28 2.60 -3.35
N SER A 442 21.38 3.19 -4.13
CA SER A 442 20.56 4.33 -3.73
C SER A 442 19.82 4.03 -2.43
N LYS A 443 20.07 4.86 -1.43
CA LYS A 443 19.42 4.84 -0.12
C LYS A 443 17.91 4.99 -0.21
N GLU A 444 17.17 4.07 0.41
CA GLU A 444 15.94 4.28 1.21
C GLU A 444 15.57 3.02 2.02
N PRO A 445 14.96 3.11 3.22
CA PRO A 445 14.90 4.21 4.19
C PRO A 445 15.94 4.05 5.31
N ASN A 446 16.42 5.20 5.82
CA ASN A 446 17.21 5.42 7.03
C ASN A 446 17.66 4.19 7.87
N ASP A 447 18.84 3.66 7.53
CA ASP A 447 19.81 3.16 8.53
C ASP A 447 20.88 4.23 8.86
N GLU A 448 20.74 5.44 8.32
CA GLU A 448 21.59 6.58 8.69
C GLU A 448 21.21 7.09 10.09
N GLY A 449 21.65 6.32 11.08
CA GLY A 449 21.40 6.54 12.50
C GLY A 449 21.22 5.23 13.29
N LEU A 450 21.03 4.08 12.63
CA LEU A 450 20.92 2.79 13.29
C LEU A 450 22.29 2.11 13.30
N VAL A 451 22.97 2.18 14.45
CA VAL A 451 24.17 1.38 14.70
C VAL A 451 23.72 -0.03 15.02
N PHE A 452 23.92 -0.95 14.08
CA PHE A 452 23.72 -2.38 14.35
C PHE A 452 24.96 -2.94 15.02
N GLU A 453 24.88 -3.13 16.33
CA GLU A 453 25.88 -3.91 17.04
C GLU A 453 25.82 -5.36 16.55
N THR A 454 26.95 -5.86 16.07
CA THR A 454 27.10 -7.23 15.58
C THR A 454 28.22 -7.86 16.39
N SER A 455 27.94 -9.01 17.01
CA SER A 455 28.97 -9.75 17.75
C SER A 455 30.09 -10.18 16.81
N GLU A 456 31.34 -10.27 17.31
CA GLU A 456 32.53 -10.56 16.50
C GLU A 456 32.41 -11.86 15.68
N ASP A 457 31.64 -12.83 16.17
CA ASP A 457 31.45 -14.14 15.53
C ASP A 457 30.35 -14.19 14.45
N VAL A 458 29.64 -13.07 14.21
CA VAL A 458 28.55 -13.00 13.24
C VAL A 458 29.03 -12.28 11.97
N GLU A 459 29.21 -13.08 10.93
CA GLU A 459 29.58 -12.62 9.60
C GLU A 459 28.39 -11.92 8.92
N VAL A 460 28.60 -10.69 8.45
CA VAL A 460 27.57 -9.87 7.79
C VAL A 460 27.76 -9.98 6.28
N LEU A 461 26.82 -10.65 5.60
CA LEU A 461 26.91 -10.87 4.16
C LEU A 461 25.99 -9.91 3.39
N PRO A 462 26.55 -8.99 2.57
CA PRO A 462 25.79 -7.86 2.00
C PRO A 462 24.97 -8.22 0.74
N THR A 463 25.06 -9.45 0.24
CA THR A 463 24.37 -9.93 -0.97
C THR A 463 23.90 -11.37 -0.77
N PHE A 464 22.89 -11.79 -1.55
CA PHE A 464 22.43 -13.18 -1.53
C PHE A 464 23.44 -14.14 -2.16
N ASP A 465 24.23 -13.69 -3.13
CA ASP A 465 25.31 -14.49 -3.76
C ASP A 465 26.37 -14.91 -2.75
N ALA A 466 26.69 -14.04 -1.79
CA ALA A 466 27.70 -14.32 -0.77
C ALA A 466 27.26 -15.42 0.22
N LEU A 467 25.98 -15.78 0.25
CA LEU A 467 25.43 -16.80 1.15
C LEU A 467 25.70 -18.24 0.67
N GLY A 468 26.18 -18.43 -0.56
CA GLY A 468 26.44 -19.78 -1.11
C GLY A 468 25.17 -20.63 -1.28
N LEU A 469 24.06 -20.00 -1.68
CA LEU A 469 22.79 -20.67 -1.95
C LEU A 469 22.89 -21.57 -3.20
N LYS A 470 22.05 -22.61 -3.28
CA LYS A 470 21.85 -23.38 -4.53
C LYS A 470 21.47 -22.43 -5.67
N GLU A 471 21.97 -22.66 -6.88
CA GLU A 471 21.73 -21.78 -8.04
C GLU A 471 20.22 -21.57 -8.30
N ASP A 472 19.43 -22.64 -8.28
CA ASP A 472 17.98 -22.58 -8.47
C ASP A 472 17.28 -21.80 -7.34
N LEU A 473 17.78 -21.91 -6.10
CA LEU A 473 17.25 -21.15 -4.97
C LEU A 473 17.59 -19.65 -5.10
N LEU A 474 18.82 -19.33 -5.48
CA LEU A 474 19.26 -17.97 -5.72
C LEU A 474 18.46 -17.32 -6.87
N ARG A 475 18.16 -18.08 -7.93
CA ARG A 475 17.26 -17.64 -9.00
C ARG A 475 15.86 -17.33 -8.48
N GLY A 476 15.32 -18.17 -7.59
CA GLY A 476 14.03 -17.93 -6.95
C GLY A 476 13.99 -16.66 -6.10
N VAL A 477 15.07 -16.38 -5.34
CA VAL A 477 15.23 -15.12 -4.58
C VAL A 477 15.11 -13.89 -5.48
N TYR A 478 15.83 -13.88 -6.60
CA TYR A 478 15.79 -12.76 -7.54
C TYR A 478 14.47 -12.65 -8.30
N ALA A 479 13.86 -13.78 -8.69
CA ALA A 479 12.56 -13.79 -9.36
C ALA A 479 11.43 -13.29 -8.45
N TYR A 480 11.54 -13.53 -7.15
CA TYR A 480 10.62 -12.99 -6.14
C TYR A 480 10.74 -11.46 -5.97
N GLY A 481 11.81 -10.84 -6.52
CA GLY A 481 12.04 -9.40 -6.47
C GLY A 481 12.95 -8.95 -5.32
N PHE A 482 13.68 -9.87 -4.67
CA PHE A 482 14.70 -9.49 -3.70
C PHE A 482 16.01 -9.11 -4.40
N GLU A 483 16.48 -7.89 -4.18
CA GLU A 483 17.74 -7.40 -4.75
C GLU A 483 18.92 -7.56 -3.77
N ARG A 484 18.69 -7.32 -2.48
CA ARG A 484 19.69 -7.48 -1.41
C ARG A 484 19.06 -7.93 -0.10
N PRO A 485 19.81 -8.66 0.75
CA PRO A 485 19.33 -9.04 2.07
C PRO A 485 19.16 -7.80 2.97
N SER A 486 18.06 -7.75 3.73
CA SER A 486 17.84 -6.77 4.80
C SER A 486 18.85 -6.92 5.94
N ALA A 487 18.98 -5.93 6.84
CA ALA A 487 19.96 -5.97 7.94
C ALA A 487 19.84 -7.24 8.82
N VAL A 488 18.63 -7.75 9.05
CA VAL A 488 18.40 -9.00 9.77
C VAL A 488 18.77 -10.22 8.92
N GLN A 489 18.48 -10.21 7.62
CA GLN A 489 18.83 -11.29 6.69
C GLN A 489 20.35 -11.43 6.51
N GLN A 490 21.08 -10.32 6.41
CA GLN A 490 22.54 -10.27 6.29
C GLN A 490 23.26 -10.99 7.43
N ARG A 491 22.65 -11.02 8.62
CA ARG A 491 23.21 -11.58 9.86
C ARG A 491 22.66 -12.97 10.18
N ALA A 492 21.38 -13.21 9.90
CA ALA A 492 20.67 -14.39 10.39
C ALA A 492 20.66 -15.57 9.40
N ILE A 493 20.79 -15.35 8.09
CA ILE A 493 20.71 -16.46 7.12
C ILE A 493 21.92 -17.38 7.25
N LEU A 494 23.14 -16.84 7.22
CA LEU A 494 24.36 -17.65 7.19
C LEU A 494 24.52 -18.58 8.42
N PRO A 495 24.25 -18.15 9.67
CA PRO A 495 24.26 -19.06 10.81
C PRO A 495 23.33 -20.25 10.64
N ILE A 496 22.12 -20.05 10.08
CA ILE A 496 21.17 -21.13 9.78
C ILE A 496 21.75 -22.07 8.72
N LEU A 497 22.37 -21.53 7.65
CA LEU A 497 23.00 -22.34 6.60
C LEU A 497 24.19 -23.17 7.12
N LYS A 498 24.90 -22.64 8.12
CA LYS A 498 25.97 -23.34 8.85
C LYS A 498 25.43 -24.36 9.87
N GLY A 499 24.11 -24.54 9.97
CA GLY A 499 23.46 -25.51 10.85
C GLY A 499 23.43 -25.11 12.33
N ARG A 500 23.51 -23.80 12.64
CA ARG A 500 23.41 -23.30 14.02
C ARG A 500 21.95 -23.03 14.40
N ASP A 501 21.65 -23.18 15.68
CA ASP A 501 20.38 -22.70 16.26
C ASP A 501 20.38 -21.17 16.32
N VAL A 502 19.28 -20.54 15.89
CA VAL A 502 19.19 -19.08 15.77
C VAL A 502 17.87 -18.58 16.35
N ILE A 503 17.96 -17.55 17.20
CA ILE A 503 16.82 -16.74 17.63
C ILE A 503 16.88 -15.42 16.85
N VAL A 504 15.83 -15.13 16.08
CA VAL A 504 15.75 -13.90 15.27
C VAL A 504 14.66 -12.98 15.82
N GLN A 505 15.07 -11.89 16.45
CA GLN A 505 14.15 -10.85 16.92
C GLN A 505 14.37 -9.56 16.12
N SER A 506 13.31 -9.10 15.45
CA SER A 506 13.34 -7.84 14.70
C SER A 506 11.92 -7.30 14.54
N GLN A 507 11.79 -6.04 14.12
CA GLN A 507 10.49 -5.44 13.83
C GLN A 507 9.75 -6.19 12.70
N SER A 508 8.42 -6.15 12.70
CA SER A 508 7.60 -6.71 11.61
C SER A 508 7.94 -6.04 10.28
N GLY A 509 7.88 -6.79 9.18
CA GLY A 509 8.21 -6.29 7.84
C GLY A 509 9.71 -6.24 7.49
N THR A 510 10.61 -6.62 8.40
CA THR A 510 12.08 -6.66 8.15
C THR A 510 12.56 -7.92 7.41
N GLY A 511 11.64 -8.81 7.03
CA GLY A 511 11.95 -9.98 6.19
C GLY A 511 12.37 -11.26 6.94
N LYS A 512 11.95 -11.44 8.21
CA LYS A 512 12.20 -12.66 9.02
C LYS A 512 11.74 -13.95 8.35
N THR A 513 10.55 -13.94 7.74
CA THR A 513 10.00 -15.11 7.03
C THR A 513 10.95 -15.62 5.94
N CYS A 514 11.59 -14.71 5.21
CA CYS A 514 12.57 -15.08 4.19
C CYS A 514 13.82 -15.75 4.81
N VAL A 515 14.24 -15.34 6.01
CA VAL A 515 15.42 -15.90 6.70
C VAL A 515 15.29 -17.41 6.88
N PHE A 516 14.19 -17.86 7.49
CA PHE A 516 14.00 -19.28 7.76
C PHE A 516 13.54 -20.06 6.53
N CYS A 517 12.79 -19.44 5.60
CA CYS A 517 12.44 -20.08 4.33
C CYS A 517 13.69 -20.41 3.50
N LEU A 518 14.66 -19.50 3.42
CA LEU A 518 15.93 -19.76 2.73
C LEU A 518 16.75 -20.86 3.41
N GLY A 519 16.81 -20.85 4.74
CA GLY A 519 17.44 -21.92 5.51
C GLY A 519 16.86 -23.30 5.22
N ALA A 520 15.53 -23.39 5.19
CA ALA A 520 14.83 -24.64 4.87
C ALA A 520 15.09 -25.07 3.42
N LEU A 521 14.86 -24.18 2.44
CA LEU A 521 15.02 -24.50 1.01
C LEU A 521 16.47 -24.90 0.66
N GLN A 522 17.45 -24.31 1.33
CA GLN A 522 18.85 -24.70 1.16
C GLN A 522 19.14 -26.11 1.70
N SER A 523 18.50 -26.51 2.81
CA SER A 523 18.78 -27.77 3.51
C SER A 523 17.95 -28.97 3.05
N VAL A 524 16.80 -28.75 2.41
CA VAL A 524 15.95 -29.83 1.89
C VAL A 524 16.58 -30.51 0.66
N ASP A 525 16.42 -31.83 0.60
CA ASP A 525 16.71 -32.66 -0.57
C ASP A 525 15.38 -33.01 -1.25
N THR A 526 15.20 -32.53 -2.48
CA THR A 526 13.96 -32.70 -3.26
C THR A 526 13.83 -34.07 -3.92
N SER A 527 14.83 -34.94 -3.79
CA SER A 527 14.75 -36.34 -4.22
C SER A 527 14.04 -37.24 -3.19
N SER A 528 13.96 -36.79 -1.93
CA SER A 528 13.30 -37.50 -0.84
C SER A 528 11.84 -37.07 -0.71
N ARG A 529 10.91 -38.02 -0.59
CA ARG A 529 9.48 -37.71 -0.40
C ARG A 529 9.11 -37.39 1.06
N GLU A 530 10.08 -37.43 1.97
CA GLU A 530 9.89 -37.25 3.40
C GLU A 530 9.95 -35.78 3.83
N PRO A 531 9.14 -35.36 4.82
CA PRO A 531 9.24 -34.03 5.42
C PRO A 531 10.60 -33.79 6.10
N GLN A 532 11.23 -32.68 5.74
CA GLN A 532 12.58 -32.30 6.17
C GLN A 532 12.63 -30.95 6.89
N ALA A 533 11.61 -30.10 6.74
CA ALA A 533 11.47 -28.89 7.54
C ALA A 533 10.04 -28.71 8.04
N LEU A 534 9.89 -28.21 9.27
CA LEU A 534 8.61 -27.92 9.90
C LEU A 534 8.59 -26.48 10.41
N PHE A 535 7.63 -25.69 9.95
CA PHE A 535 7.34 -24.35 10.45
C PHE A 535 6.07 -24.40 11.29
N LEU A 536 6.17 -23.94 12.53
CA LEU A 536 5.04 -23.80 13.44
C LEU A 536 4.73 -22.32 13.63
N SER A 537 3.55 -21.90 13.19
CA SER A 537 3.03 -20.54 13.40
C SER A 537 1.76 -20.57 14.26
N PRO A 538 1.48 -19.56 15.10
CA PRO A 538 0.35 -19.59 16.03
C PRO A 538 -1.00 -19.42 15.33
N THR A 539 -1.02 -18.81 14.14
CA THR A 539 -2.24 -18.56 13.36
C THR A 539 -2.21 -19.28 12.02
N ARG A 540 -3.39 -19.47 11.41
CA ARG A 540 -3.52 -20.15 10.11
C ARG A 540 -2.95 -19.28 8.99
N GLU A 541 -3.19 -17.99 9.11
CA GLU A 541 -2.81 -16.94 8.18
C GLU A 541 -1.29 -16.84 8.06
N LEU A 542 -0.56 -16.90 9.19
CA LEU A 542 0.91 -16.90 9.19
C LEU A 542 1.48 -18.18 8.58
N ALA A 543 0.90 -19.34 8.90
CA ALA A 543 1.31 -20.60 8.29
C ALA A 543 1.13 -20.57 6.76
N GLU A 544 0.02 -20.02 6.26
CA GLU A 544 -0.24 -19.83 4.83
C GLU A 544 0.70 -18.80 4.19
N GLN A 545 1.03 -17.70 4.87
CA GLN A 545 2.01 -16.73 4.39
C GLN A 545 3.41 -17.35 4.26
N SER A 546 3.87 -18.09 5.27
CA SER A 546 5.16 -18.77 5.24
C SER A 546 5.23 -19.81 4.11
N GLN A 547 4.14 -20.54 3.86
CA GLN A 547 4.06 -21.47 2.72
C GLN A 547 4.17 -20.73 1.38
N LYS A 548 3.43 -19.63 1.17
CA LYS A 548 3.48 -18.83 -0.06
C LYS A 548 4.90 -18.30 -0.33
N VAL A 549 5.56 -17.74 0.69
CA VAL A 549 6.94 -17.26 0.57
C VAL A 549 7.89 -18.39 0.24
N CYS A 550 7.74 -19.55 0.90
CA CYS A 550 8.59 -20.71 0.65
C CYS A 550 8.43 -21.27 -0.77
N LEU A 551 7.19 -21.36 -1.27
CA LEU A 551 6.93 -21.78 -2.65
C LEU A 551 7.47 -20.79 -3.67
N ALA A 552 7.31 -19.48 -3.44
CA ALA A 552 7.76 -18.46 -4.38
C ALA A 552 9.29 -18.36 -4.45
N LEU A 553 9.99 -18.48 -3.32
CA LEU A 553 11.46 -18.58 -3.28
C LEU A 553 11.96 -19.92 -3.84
N GLY A 554 11.16 -20.97 -3.70
CA GLY A 554 11.46 -22.31 -4.17
C GLY A 554 10.92 -22.62 -5.57
N ASP A 555 10.48 -21.64 -6.35
CA ASP A 555 9.78 -21.88 -7.63
C ASP A 555 10.61 -22.67 -8.65
N TYR A 556 11.93 -22.52 -8.61
CA TYR A 556 12.89 -23.26 -9.44
C TYR A 556 13.41 -24.53 -8.76
N LEU A 557 13.05 -24.76 -7.50
CA LEU A 557 13.30 -26.02 -6.82
C LEU A 557 12.06 -26.90 -7.03
N ASN A 558 12.24 -28.18 -7.35
CA ASN A 558 11.13 -29.14 -7.35
C ASN A 558 10.68 -29.49 -5.92
N VAL A 559 10.50 -28.48 -5.07
CA VAL A 559 10.13 -28.57 -3.67
C VAL A 559 8.62 -28.64 -3.53
N GLN A 560 8.18 -29.33 -2.49
CA GLN A 560 6.76 -29.52 -2.18
C GLN A 560 6.53 -29.00 -0.77
N VAL A 561 5.66 -28.01 -0.64
CA VAL A 561 5.39 -27.29 0.60
C VAL A 561 3.89 -27.36 0.92
N HIS A 562 3.55 -27.98 2.04
CA HIS A 562 2.16 -28.17 2.45
C HIS A 562 1.77 -27.29 3.64
N VAL A 563 0.54 -26.76 3.63
CA VAL A 563 -0.02 -26.03 4.78
C VAL A 563 -0.92 -26.93 5.62
N CYS A 564 -0.55 -27.14 6.88
CA CYS A 564 -1.21 -28.07 7.79
C CYS A 564 -1.92 -27.31 8.92
N VAL A 565 -3.16 -26.89 8.67
CA VAL A 565 -3.93 -26.01 9.56
C VAL A 565 -5.36 -26.52 9.81
N GLY A 566 -5.91 -26.19 10.98
CA GLY A 566 -7.29 -26.57 11.33
C GLY A 566 -8.34 -25.92 10.41
N GLY A 567 -9.54 -26.49 10.35
CA GLY A 567 -10.64 -25.99 9.51
C GLY A 567 -10.67 -26.55 8.08
N LYS A 568 -9.62 -27.28 7.66
CA LYS A 568 -9.59 -28.09 6.42
C LYS A 568 -9.83 -29.57 6.75
N ARG A 569 -10.22 -30.38 5.75
CA ARG A 569 -10.49 -31.80 5.97
C ARG A 569 -9.20 -32.55 6.26
N VAL A 570 -9.25 -33.49 7.21
CA VAL A 570 -8.08 -34.32 7.59
C VAL A 570 -7.63 -35.22 6.45
N SER A 571 -8.58 -35.71 5.66
CA SER A 571 -8.30 -36.51 4.46
C SER A 571 -7.34 -35.83 3.50
N ASP A 572 -7.43 -34.51 3.36
CA ASP A 572 -6.67 -33.75 2.36
C ASP A 572 -5.20 -33.62 2.78
N ASP A 573 -4.96 -33.46 4.10
CA ASP A 573 -3.61 -33.48 4.67
C ASP A 573 -2.98 -34.87 4.55
N ILE A 574 -3.74 -35.93 4.84
CA ILE A 574 -3.28 -37.33 4.71
C ILE A 574 -2.85 -37.61 3.27
N HIS A 575 -3.71 -37.28 2.30
CA HIS A 575 -3.43 -37.52 0.89
C HIS A 575 -2.20 -36.76 0.40
N THR A 576 -2.03 -35.51 0.85
CA THR A 576 -0.86 -34.70 0.51
C THR A 576 0.42 -35.28 1.11
N PHE A 577 0.39 -35.78 2.36
CA PHE A 577 1.54 -36.45 2.96
C PHE A 577 1.90 -37.76 2.25
N GLU A 578 0.91 -38.54 1.80
CA GLU A 578 1.13 -39.76 1.00
C GLU A 578 1.73 -39.44 -0.39
N ALA A 579 1.37 -38.29 -0.97
CA ALA A 579 1.95 -37.80 -2.22
C ALA A 579 3.43 -37.38 -2.06
N GLY A 580 3.84 -37.00 -0.85
CA GLY A 580 5.21 -36.63 -0.50
C GLY A 580 5.37 -35.12 -0.38
N VAL A 581 5.95 -34.68 0.73
CA VAL A 581 6.11 -33.27 1.09
C VAL A 581 7.48 -33.06 1.71
N HIS A 582 8.15 -31.98 1.35
CA HIS A 582 9.48 -31.66 1.86
C HIS A 582 9.42 -30.68 3.04
N ILE A 583 8.51 -29.70 2.97
CA ILE A 583 8.36 -28.66 3.99
C ILE A 583 6.90 -28.58 4.42
N VAL A 584 6.66 -28.54 5.73
CA VAL A 584 5.31 -28.35 6.28
C VAL A 584 5.26 -27.04 7.05
N SER A 585 4.28 -26.20 6.73
CA SER A 585 3.96 -24.98 7.48
C SER A 585 2.60 -25.16 8.14
N GLY A 586 2.48 -25.02 9.45
CA GLY A 586 1.22 -25.37 10.11
C GLY A 586 1.04 -24.81 11.51
N THR A 587 -0.16 -24.99 12.04
CA THR A 587 -0.46 -24.61 13.42
C THR A 587 -0.18 -25.77 14.37
N PRO A 588 0.32 -25.52 15.60
CA PRO A 588 0.73 -26.57 16.54
C PRO A 588 -0.34 -27.64 16.75
N GLY A 589 -1.61 -27.24 16.95
CA GLY A 589 -2.70 -28.17 17.21
C GLY A 589 -2.98 -29.14 16.05
N ARG A 590 -2.94 -28.66 14.80
CA ARG A 590 -3.19 -29.52 13.64
C ARG A 590 -2.00 -30.43 13.34
N VAL A 591 -0.78 -29.89 13.35
CA VAL A 591 0.43 -30.68 13.14
C VAL A 591 0.55 -31.77 14.20
N PHE A 592 0.32 -31.44 15.47
CA PHE A 592 0.33 -32.40 16.57
C PHE A 592 -0.69 -33.52 16.38
N HIS A 593 -1.91 -33.18 15.93
CA HIS A 593 -2.92 -34.19 15.59
C HIS A 593 -2.42 -35.14 14.50
N MET A 594 -1.79 -34.64 13.44
CA MET A 594 -1.24 -35.48 12.36
C MET A 594 -0.10 -36.39 12.82
N ILE A 595 0.73 -35.91 13.76
CA ILE A 595 1.79 -36.71 14.41
C ILE A 595 1.17 -37.84 15.26
N GLN A 596 0.21 -37.50 16.12
CA GLN A 596 -0.44 -38.48 17.01
C GLN A 596 -1.13 -39.59 16.22
N GLN A 597 -1.77 -39.26 15.09
CA GLN A 597 -2.41 -40.22 14.21
C GLN A 597 -1.42 -40.95 13.28
N ARG A 598 -0.10 -40.68 13.41
CA ARG A 598 0.97 -41.29 12.61
C ARG A 598 0.89 -41.03 11.10
N HIS A 599 0.21 -39.97 10.69
CA HIS A 599 0.14 -39.53 9.30
C HIS A 599 1.27 -38.56 8.93
N PHE A 600 1.93 -37.96 9.93
CA PHE A 600 3.10 -37.09 9.73
C PHE A 600 4.30 -37.64 10.51
N SER A 601 5.37 -38.00 9.79
CA SER A 601 6.63 -38.49 10.37
C SER A 601 7.60 -37.34 10.61
N THR A 602 8.11 -37.22 11.83
CA THR A 602 9.12 -36.20 12.20
C THR A 602 10.56 -36.71 12.09
N ARG A 603 10.77 -37.97 11.67
CA ARG A 603 12.08 -38.64 11.72
C ARG A 603 13.15 -37.99 10.84
N HIS A 604 12.75 -37.34 9.75
CA HIS A 604 13.65 -36.75 8.76
C HIS A 604 13.71 -35.22 8.84
N ILE A 605 13.09 -34.61 9.86
CA ILE A 605 13.11 -33.16 10.07
C ILE A 605 14.55 -32.74 10.43
N LYS A 606 15.13 -31.93 9.54
CA LYS A 606 16.44 -31.29 9.68
C LYS A 606 16.32 -29.90 10.31
N MET A 607 15.17 -29.24 10.16
CA MET A 607 14.93 -27.88 10.63
C MET A 607 13.53 -27.72 11.23
N LEU A 608 13.47 -27.21 12.46
CA LEU A 608 12.23 -26.78 13.11
C LEU A 608 12.27 -25.26 13.26
N VAL A 609 11.22 -24.59 12.82
CA VAL A 609 11.03 -23.15 12.98
C VAL A 609 9.83 -22.91 13.88
N LEU A 610 10.03 -22.07 14.89
CA LEU A 610 8.95 -21.49 15.69
C LEU A 610 8.82 -20.04 15.26
N ASP A 611 7.72 -19.73 14.57
CA ASP A 611 7.43 -18.40 14.05
C ASP A 611 6.47 -17.70 15.02
N GLU A 612 6.96 -16.61 15.61
CA GLU A 612 6.45 -15.86 16.79
C GLU A 612 6.97 -16.34 18.15
#